data_AF-A0A5C3Q0N2-F1
#
_entry.id   AF-A0A5C3Q0N2-F1
#
_cell.length_a   1.000
_cell.length_b   1.000
_cell.length_c   1.000
_cell.angle_alpha   90.00
_cell.angle_beta   90.00
_cell.angle_gamma   90.00
#
_symmetry.space_group_name_H-M   'P 1'
#
loop_
_entity.id
_entity.type
_entity.pdbx_description
1 polymer ?
#
loop_
_entity_poly.entity_id
_entity_poly.type
_entity_poly.pdbx_seq_one_letter_code
_entity_poly.pdbx_strand_id
1 'polypeptide(L)'
;MVFENAVLYLRDELLLREMADPIKVRGSVRVVLVLKFLAASYQGAENVKYAHEMMQLLYFFKHVWSPGLRRIMLSNWLLTSTGHKNVFVELDLLQEHLNV
;
A
#
# COMPACT_ATOMS: atom_id res chain seq x y z
N MET A 1 9.92 9.87 29.36
CA MET A 1 9.01 9.87 28.20
C MET A 1 8.56 8.44 27.87
N VAL A 2 7.83 7.78 28.77
CA VAL A 2 7.33 6.40 28.53
C VAL A 2 6.02 6.45 27.75
N PHE A 3 5.17 7.44 28.04
CA PHE A 3 3.88 7.61 27.39
C PHE A 3 4.03 8.01 25.91
N GLU A 4 4.89 8.98 25.61
CA GLU A 4 5.12 9.46 24.25
C GLU A 4 5.65 8.35 23.34
N ASN A 5 6.58 7.53 23.86
CA ASN A 5 7.10 6.37 23.15
C ASN A 5 6.02 5.30 22.94
N ALA A 6 5.15 5.07 23.92
CA ALA A 6 4.04 4.13 23.77
C ALA A 6 3.02 4.60 22.70
N VAL A 7 2.74 5.91 22.63
CA VAL A 7 1.87 6.48 21.60
C VAL A 7 2.47 6.30 20.20
N LEU A 8 3.77 6.56 20.04
CA LEU A 8 4.46 6.34 18.77
C LEU A 8 4.46 4.86 18.37
N TYR A 9 4.73 3.97 19.32
CA TYR A 9 4.68 2.53 19.09
C TYR A 9 3.31 2.06 18.60
N LEU A 10 2.23 2.48 19.29
CA LEU A 10 0.87 2.13 18.91
C LEU A 10 0.48 2.67 17.53
N ARG A 11 0.93 3.89 17.19
CA ARG A 11 0.73 4.46 15.85
C ARG A 11 1.37 3.59 14.77
N ASP A 12 2.62 3.16 14.99
CA ASP A 12 3.37 2.39 14.01
C ASP A 12 2.84 0.95 13.89
N GLU A 13 2.40 0.34 14.99
CA GLU A 13 1.72 -0.97 14.99
C GLU A 13 0.40 -0.92 14.21
N LEU A 14 -0.43 0.10 14.44
CA LEU A 14 -1.69 0.28 13.71
C LEU A 14 -1.44 0.47 12.21
N LEU A 15 -0.40 1.20 11.84
CA LEU A 15 0.00 1.36 10.45
C LEU A 15 0.40 0.01 9.84
N LEU A 16 1.29 -0.75 10.50
CA LEU A 16 1.71 -2.07 10.02
C LEU A 16 0.52 -3.01 9.80
N ARG A 17 -0.45 -2.97 10.71
CA ARG A 17 -1.69 -3.72 10.57
C ARG A 17 -2.51 -3.28 9.36
N GLU A 18 -2.67 -1.98 9.14
CA GLU A 18 -3.35 -1.44 7.95
C GLU A 18 -2.57 -1.68 6.65
N MET A 19 -1.26 -1.98 6.70
CA MET A 19 -0.51 -2.46 5.53
C MET A 19 -0.79 -3.94 5.26
N ALA A 20 -0.88 -4.76 6.30
CA ALA A 20 -1.04 -6.21 6.18
C ALA A 20 -2.48 -6.68 5.90
N ASP A 21 -3.48 -6.04 6.51
CA ASP A 21 -4.87 -6.49 6.42
C ASP A 21 -5.50 -6.32 5.01
N PRO A 22 -5.24 -5.22 4.26
CA PRO A 22 -5.76 -5.06 2.90
C PRO A 22 -5.23 -6.09 1.90
N ILE A 23 -4.03 -6.65 2.13
CA ILE A 23 -3.47 -7.72 1.28
C ILE A 23 -4.42 -8.92 1.28
N LYS A 24 -5.06 -9.23 2.41
CA LYS A 24 -6.02 -10.35 2.50
C LYS A 24 -7.33 -10.09 1.75
N VAL A 25 -7.65 -8.83 1.45
CA VAL A 25 -8.92 -8.40 0.85
C VAL A 25 -8.68 -7.70 -0.49
N ARG A 26 -8.85 -8.45 -1.58
CA ARG A 26 -8.71 -7.94 -2.95
C ARG A 26 -9.57 -6.69 -3.18
N GLY A 27 -8.99 -5.66 -3.81
CA GLY A 27 -9.71 -4.45 -4.18
C GLY A 27 -9.98 -3.48 -3.03
N SER A 28 -9.32 -3.67 -1.87
CA SER A 28 -9.50 -2.80 -0.71
C SER A 28 -9.00 -1.38 -1.00
N VAL A 29 -9.89 -0.40 -0.82
CA VAL A 29 -9.58 1.04 -0.93
C VAL A 29 -8.62 1.48 0.18
N ARG A 30 -8.45 0.68 1.25
CA ARG A 30 -7.53 0.97 2.36
C ARG A 30 -6.06 1.02 1.92
N VAL A 31 -5.71 0.33 0.84
CA VAL A 31 -4.37 0.45 0.23
C VAL A 31 -4.05 1.90 -0.12
N VAL A 32 -5.04 2.69 -0.54
CA VAL A 32 -4.86 4.12 -0.86
C VAL A 32 -4.53 4.96 0.39
N LEU A 33 -5.00 4.55 1.57
CA LEU A 33 -4.65 5.22 2.83
C LEU A 33 -3.18 4.98 3.17
N VAL A 34 -2.71 3.73 3.01
CA VAL A 34 -1.31 3.36 3.19
C VAL A 34 -0.42 4.14 2.23
N LEU A 35 -0.78 4.25 0.95
CA LEU A 35 -0.01 5.01 -0.04
C LEU A 35 0.13 6.50 0.32
N LYS A 36 -0.91 7.12 0.90
CA LYS A 36 -0.83 8.51 1.39
C LYS A 36 0.15 8.65 2.56
N PHE A 37 0.13 7.71 3.48
CA PHE A 37 1.07 7.70 4.59
C PHE A 37 2.51 7.55 4.06
N LEU A 38 2.76 6.56 3.19
CA LEU A 38 4.06 6.34 2.58
C LEU A 38 4.57 7.55 1.81
N ALA A 39 3.71 8.25 1.05
CA ALA A 39 4.09 9.48 0.36
C ALA A 39 4.67 10.53 1.32
N ALA A 40 4.00 10.74 2.47
CA ALA A 40 4.46 11.67 3.49
C ALA A 40 5.73 11.18 4.19
N SER A 41 5.82 9.87 4.51
CA SER A 41 6.99 9.27 5.13
C SER A 41 8.23 9.34 4.25
N TYR A 42 8.12 9.01 2.96
CA TYR A 42 9.23 9.10 2.02
C TYR A 42 9.72 10.53 1.84
N GLN A 43 8.79 11.51 1.78
CA GLN A 43 9.16 12.91 1.71
C GLN A 43 9.94 13.35 2.96
N GLY A 44 9.46 12.95 4.15
CA GLY A 44 10.12 13.25 5.43
C GLY A 44 11.47 12.54 5.62
N ALA A 45 11.66 11.39 4.98
CA ALA A 45 12.89 10.62 5.00
C ALA A 45 13.85 10.96 3.84
N GLU A 46 13.64 12.09 3.14
CA GLU A 46 14.44 12.54 2.00
C GLU A 46 14.49 11.58 0.80
N ASN A 47 13.58 10.60 0.77
CA ASN A 47 13.39 9.65 -0.33
C ASN A 47 12.46 10.25 -1.40
N VAL A 48 12.86 11.41 -1.94
CA VAL A 48 12.03 12.25 -2.82
C VAL A 48 11.55 11.56 -4.10
N LYS A 49 12.30 10.60 -4.64
CA LYS A 49 11.86 9.81 -5.81
C LYS A 49 10.62 8.98 -5.47
N TYR A 50 10.68 8.21 -4.39
CA TYR A 50 9.54 7.41 -3.93
C TYR A 50 8.36 8.30 -3.54
N ALA A 51 8.61 9.43 -2.88
CA ALA A 51 7.55 10.39 -2.57
C ALA A 51 6.85 10.91 -3.83
N HIS A 52 7.62 11.24 -4.87
CA HIS A 52 7.09 11.71 -6.15
C HIS A 52 6.24 10.64 -6.85
N GLU A 53 6.74 9.41 -6.96
CA GLU A 53 6.02 8.28 -7.55
C GLU A 53 4.70 8.01 -6.80
N MET A 54 4.73 8.00 -5.47
CA MET A 54 3.52 7.82 -4.65
C MET A 54 2.51 8.94 -4.89
N MET A 55 2.97 10.20 -4.99
CA MET A 55 2.11 11.34 -5.27
C MET A 55 1.49 11.29 -6.67
N GLN A 56 2.27 10.88 -7.68
CA GLN A 56 1.74 10.64 -9.02
C GLN A 56 0.65 9.56 -8.97
N LEU A 57 0.94 8.41 -8.38
CA LEU A 57 -0.01 7.30 -8.28
C LEU A 57 -1.31 7.73 -7.59
N LEU A 58 -1.22 8.49 -6.49
CA LEU A 58 -2.38 9.04 -5.79
C LEU A 58 -3.18 10.03 -6.65
N TYR A 59 -2.49 10.87 -7.43
CA TYR A 59 -3.13 11.79 -8.37
C TYR A 59 -3.89 11.02 -9.46
N PHE A 60 -3.26 10.01 -10.08
CA PHE A 60 -3.90 9.14 -11.05
C PHE A 60 -5.13 8.46 -10.46
N PHE A 61 -4.99 7.88 -9.28
CA PHE A 61 -6.07 7.20 -8.59
C PHE A 61 -7.23 8.14 -8.26
N LYS A 62 -6.97 9.38 -7.86
CA LYS A 62 -8.01 10.34 -7.45
C LYS A 62 -8.68 11.03 -8.63
N HIS A 63 -7.91 11.45 -9.63
CA HIS A 63 -8.34 12.41 -10.65
C HIS A 63 -8.38 11.86 -12.07
N VAL A 64 -7.51 10.90 -12.42
CA VAL A 64 -7.34 10.47 -13.82
C VAL A 64 -8.09 9.17 -14.11
N TRP A 65 -7.99 8.17 -13.23
CA TRP A 65 -8.56 6.85 -13.49
C TRP A 65 -10.07 6.84 -13.26
N SER A 66 -10.78 6.23 -14.21
CA SER A 66 -12.21 5.93 -14.07
C SER A 66 -12.44 4.91 -12.94
N PRO A 67 -13.65 4.84 -12.36
CA PRO A 67 -13.96 3.85 -11.33
C PRO A 67 -13.67 2.40 -11.75
N GLY A 68 -13.92 2.07 -13.03
CA GLY A 68 -13.62 0.76 -13.59
C GLY A 68 -12.12 0.47 -13.60
N LEU A 69 -11.31 1.43 -14.05
CA LEU A 69 -9.85 1.30 -14.09
C LEU A 69 -9.26 1.21 -12.69
N ARG A 70 -9.72 2.01 -11.72
CA ARG A 70 -9.29 1.92 -10.31
C ARG A 70 -9.47 0.52 -9.75
N ARG A 71 -10.63 -0.09 -10.00
CA ARG A 71 -10.93 -1.45 -9.56
C ARG A 71 -10.00 -2.46 -10.22
N ILE A 72 -9.73 -2.34 -11.51
CA ILE A 72 -8.80 -3.23 -12.23
C ILE A 72 -7.40 -3.11 -11.65
N MET A 73 -6.89 -1.89 -11.46
CA MET A 73 -5.56 -1.64 -10.90
C MET A 73 -5.42 -2.23 -9.49
N LEU A 74 -6.37 -1.93 -8.57
CA LEU A 74 -6.36 -2.52 -7.22
C LEU A 74 -6.49 -4.05 -7.23
N SER A 75 -7.18 -4.59 -8.24
CA SER A 75 -7.35 -6.04 -8.39
C SER A 75 -6.12 -6.73 -8.98
N ASN A 76 -5.21 -5.97 -9.61
CA ASN A 76 -3.98 -6.46 -10.21
C ASN A 76 -2.79 -6.39 -9.24
N TRP A 77 -2.79 -5.49 -8.25
CA TRP A 77 -1.70 -5.42 -7.27
C TRP A 77 -1.56 -6.66 -6.38
N LEU A 78 -2.62 -7.45 -6.26
CA LEU A 78 -2.68 -8.65 -5.44
C LEU A 78 -3.10 -9.84 -6.31
N LEU A 79 -2.29 -10.90 -6.31
CA LEU A 79 -2.54 -12.10 -7.08
C LEU A 79 -2.76 -13.29 -6.15
N THR A 80 -3.65 -14.21 -6.52
CA THR A 80 -3.80 -15.50 -5.83
C THR A 80 -3.53 -16.61 -6.84
N SER A 81 -2.60 -17.51 -6.52
CA SER A 81 -2.24 -18.65 -7.37
C SER A 81 -3.25 -19.80 -7.26
N THR A 82 -4.06 -19.82 -6.20
CA THR A 82 -4.98 -20.93 -5.87
C THR A 82 -6.46 -20.56 -6.04
N GLY A 83 -6.78 -19.29 -6.28
CA GLY A 83 -8.16 -18.80 -6.35
C GLY A 83 -8.90 -18.80 -5.02
N HIS A 84 -8.20 -19.12 -3.92
CA HIS A 84 -8.79 -19.20 -2.57
C HIS A 84 -8.85 -17.81 -1.93
N LYS A 85 -9.93 -17.55 -1.19
CA LYS A 85 -10.08 -16.31 -0.42
C LYS A 85 -8.95 -16.21 0.62
N ASN A 86 -8.38 -15.02 0.79
CA ASN A 86 -7.31 -14.69 1.73
C ASN A 86 -5.92 -15.29 1.45
N VAL A 87 -5.68 -15.86 0.26
CA VAL A 87 -4.33 -16.33 -0.15
C VAL A 87 -3.82 -15.41 -1.27
N PHE A 88 -3.69 -14.13 -0.96
CA PHE A 88 -3.17 -13.13 -1.89
C PHE A 88 -1.71 -12.86 -1.57
N VAL A 89 -0.91 -12.79 -2.63
CA VAL A 89 0.48 -12.40 -2.62
C VAL A 89 0.57 -11.10 -3.40
N GLU A 90 1.46 -10.21 -2.97
CA GLU A 90 1.77 -8.99 -3.71
C GLU A 90 2.32 -9.36 -5.08
N LEU A 91 1.71 -8.84 -6.16
CA LEU A 91 2.10 -9.21 -7.52
C LEU A 91 3.56 -8.83 -7.80
N ASP A 92 4.02 -7.74 -7.19
CA ASP A 92 5.38 -7.25 -7.33
C ASP A 92 6.43 -8.29 -6.91
N LEU A 93 6.15 -9.08 -5.86
CA LEU A 93 7.03 -10.17 -5.40
C LEU A 93 7.25 -11.24 -6.47
N LEU A 94 6.28 -11.43 -7.37
CA LEU A 94 6.35 -12.37 -8.47
C LEU A 94 6.93 -11.75 -9.75
N GLN A 95 6.97 -10.41 -9.83
CA GLN A 95 7.48 -9.67 -10.98
C GLN A 95 8.97 -9.35 -10.82
N GLU A 96 9.44 -9.09 -9.60
CA GLU A 96 10.86 -8.86 -9.34
C GLU A 96 11.65 -10.16 -9.49
N HIS A 97 12.46 -10.24 -10.55
CA HIS A 97 13.29 -11.41 -10.87
C HIS A 97 14.48 -11.60 -9.90
N LEU A 98 14.57 -10.79 -8.84
CA LEU A 98 15.68 -10.71 -7.89
C LEU A 98 15.29 -11.01 -6.44
N ASN A 99 14.10 -11.57 -6.18
CA ASN A 99 13.70 -12.02 -4.84
C ASN A 99 14.34 -13.38 -4.43
N VAL A 100 15.60 -13.62 -4.84
CA VAL A 100 16.40 -14.81 -4.48
C VAL A 100 17.37 -14.46 -3.35
#